data_AF-D0NJW9-F1
#
_entry.id   AF-D0NJW9-F1
#
_cell.length_a   1.000
_cell.length_b   1.000
_cell.length_c   1.000
_cell.angle_alpha   90.00
_cell.angle_beta   90.00
_cell.angle_gamma   90.00
#
_symmetry.space_group_name_H-M   'P 1'
#
loop_
_entity.id
_entity.type
_entity.pdbx_description
1 polymer ?
#
loop_
_entity_poly.entity_id
_entity_poly.type
_entity_poly.pdbx_seq_one_letter_code
_entity_poly.pdbx_strand_id
1 'polypeptide(L)'
;MVGRHRSARQRLWEAWISLQVEYQGSYSMERIRQLGFYMTGLHNRRILLACVLTPMPCLVLSFLQNGVFFARAWVILCFMGASALVQMGHGAPRLQLTRFQITWVSILAATASILFIFGLCALTVFPLPFGLLIAGPPFVIVIAICFTNISGTQWRNDPSTLVDVKRQLVVYNCQTTLPFVYPLYILGFVSLTGMHQVVFVAPCTCR
;
A
#
# COMPACT_ATOMS: atom_id res chain seq x y z
N MET A 1 -15.87 -9.37 34.39
CA MET A 1 -14.66 -8.80 33.72
C MET A 1 -14.94 -7.62 32.78
N VAL A 2 -16.13 -6.99 32.81
CA VAL A 2 -16.53 -5.90 31.88
C VAL A 2 -16.19 -4.48 32.41
N GLY A 3 -16.05 -4.29 33.73
CA GLY A 3 -15.80 -2.98 34.34
C GLY A 3 -14.39 -2.41 34.12
N ARG A 4 -13.36 -3.26 33.96
CA ARG A 4 -11.96 -2.82 33.82
C ARG A 4 -11.68 -2.12 32.49
N HIS A 5 -12.38 -2.53 31.43
CA HIS A 5 -12.19 -2.00 30.08
C HIS A 5 -12.78 -0.59 29.91
N ARG A 6 -13.89 -0.26 30.59
CA ARG A 6 -14.47 1.09 30.60
C ARG A 6 -13.56 2.09 31.31
N SER A 7 -13.02 1.71 32.47
CA SER A 7 -12.12 2.56 33.27
C SER A 7 -10.81 2.86 32.53
N ALA A 8 -10.22 1.85 31.88
CA ALA A 8 -9.01 2.06 31.08
C ALA A 8 -9.28 3.00 29.89
N ARG A 9 -10.44 2.87 29.24
CA ARG A 9 -10.83 3.72 28.12
C ARG A 9 -11.10 5.17 28.53
N GLN A 10 -11.71 5.40 29.69
CA GLN A 10 -11.88 6.75 30.24
C GLN A 10 -10.55 7.40 30.62
N ARG A 11 -9.65 6.65 31.26
CA ARG A 11 -8.31 7.15 31.59
C ARG A 11 -7.47 7.46 30.35
N LEU A 12 -7.57 6.62 29.32
CA LEU A 12 -6.92 6.88 28.04
C LEU A 12 -7.55 8.08 27.32
N TRP A 13 -8.86 8.29 27.45
CA TRP A 13 -9.56 9.44 26.89
C TRP A 13 -9.17 10.76 27.57
N GLU A 14 -9.06 10.77 28.90
CA GLU A 14 -8.60 11.92 29.68
C GLU A 14 -7.11 12.22 29.41
N ALA A 15 -6.28 11.19 29.33
CA ALA A 15 -4.88 11.32 28.91
C ALA A 15 -4.76 11.85 27.46
N TRP A 16 -5.64 11.41 26.57
CA TRP A 16 -5.70 11.83 25.18
C TRP A 16 -6.10 13.31 25.04
N ILE A 17 -7.15 13.74 25.76
CA ILE A 17 -7.60 15.13 25.79
C ILE A 17 -6.55 16.04 26.41
N SER A 18 -5.87 15.62 27.47
CA SER A 18 -4.81 16.41 28.09
C SER A 18 -3.55 16.55 27.23
N LEU A 19 -3.36 15.68 26.24
CA LEU A 19 -2.28 15.78 25.24
C LEU A 19 -2.62 16.70 24.06
N GLN A 20 -3.90 16.97 23.79
CA GLN A 20 -4.32 17.93 22.77
C GLN A 20 -4.20 19.38 23.30
N VAL A 21 -2.98 19.92 23.23
CA VAL A 21 -2.62 21.29 23.64
C VAL A 21 -3.34 22.37 22.82
N GLU A 22 -3.92 22.03 21.67
CA GLU A 22 -4.57 22.96 20.75
C GLU A 22 -5.89 23.57 21.29
N TYR A 23 -6.51 22.95 22.31
CA TYR A 23 -7.76 23.46 22.90
C TYR A 23 -7.57 24.45 24.05
N GLN A 24 -6.35 24.65 24.56
CA GLN A 24 -6.06 25.65 25.59
C GLN A 24 -5.13 26.72 25.02
N GLY A 25 -5.74 27.68 24.31
CA GLY A 25 -5.11 28.74 23.52
C GLY A 25 -4.28 29.79 24.28
N SER A 26 -3.33 29.37 25.11
CA SER A 26 -2.32 30.24 25.70
C SER A 26 -0.99 29.51 25.80
N TYR A 27 -0.16 29.61 24.76
CA TYR A 27 1.24 29.21 24.81
C TYR A 27 2.01 30.18 25.71
N SER A 28 2.19 29.82 26.98
CA SER A 28 3.10 30.53 27.88
C SER A 28 4.56 30.28 27.47
N MET A 29 5.34 31.36 27.36
CA MET A 29 6.76 31.33 27.00
C MET A 29 7.59 30.41 27.92
N GLU A 30 7.16 30.23 29.16
CA GLU A 30 7.78 29.36 30.15
C GLU A 30 7.74 27.88 29.73
N ARG A 31 6.65 27.46 29.08
CA ARG A 31 6.43 26.06 28.65
C ARG A 31 7.27 25.72 27.42
N ILE A 32 7.48 26.69 26.52
CA ILE A 32 8.37 26.55 25.36
C ILE A 32 9.83 26.49 25.80
N ARG A 33 10.22 27.29 26.80
CA ARG A 33 11.58 27.27 27.36
C ARG A 33 11.87 25.95 28.11
N GLN A 34 10.91 25.44 28.87
CA GLN A 34 11.00 24.12 29.48
C GLN A 34 11.03 22.99 28.45
N LEU A 35 10.28 23.10 27.35
CA LEU A 35 10.35 22.14 26.24
C LEU A 35 11.71 22.19 25.53
N GLY A 36 12.31 23.37 25.39
CA GLY A 36 13.66 23.57 24.85
C GLY A 36 14.74 22.89 25.69
N PHE A 37 14.69 23.05 27.02
CA PHE A 37 15.56 22.33 27.96
C PHE A 37 15.29 20.82 28.00
N TYR A 38 14.03 20.40 27.83
CA TYR A 38 13.66 18.99 27.76
C TYR A 38 14.16 18.34 26.45
N MET A 39 14.06 19.03 25.32
CA MET A 39 14.55 18.58 24.01
C MET A 39 16.07 18.42 23.97
N THR A 40 16.83 19.25 24.69
CA THR A 40 18.30 19.15 24.75
C THR A 40 18.79 17.92 25.52
N GLY A 41 17.97 17.35 26.41
CA GLY A 41 18.29 16.14 27.19
C GLY A 41 17.61 14.85 26.71
N LEU A 42 16.90 14.89 25.58
CA LEU A 42 15.99 13.83 25.14
C LEU A 42 16.71 12.77 24.29
N HIS A 43 16.78 11.54 24.80
CA HIS A 43 17.35 10.38 24.12
C HIS A 43 16.59 10.05 22.81
N ASN A 44 17.29 9.76 21.70
CA ASN A 44 16.73 9.50 20.36
C ASN A 44 15.50 8.56 20.32
N ARG A 45 15.43 7.60 21.26
CA ARG A 45 14.29 6.69 21.42
C ARG A 45 12.97 7.39 21.77
N ARG A 46 12.97 8.46 22.58
CA ARG A 46 11.73 9.17 22.95
C ARG A 46 11.22 10.05 21.82
N ILE A 47 12.12 10.61 21.01
CA ILE A 47 11.76 11.36 19.79
C ILE A 47 11.16 10.40 18.76
N LEU A 48 11.77 9.23 18.55
CA LEU A 48 11.21 8.17 17.70
C LEU A 48 9.82 7.73 18.22
N LEU A 49 9.69 7.53 19.53
CA LEU A 49 8.44 7.11 20.14
C LEU A 49 7.36 8.18 20.00
N ALA A 50 7.68 9.46 20.19
CA ALA A 50 6.76 10.56 19.95
C ALA A 50 6.34 10.61 18.47
N CYS A 51 7.29 10.53 17.52
CA CYS A 51 6.99 10.49 16.08
C CYS A 51 6.12 9.29 15.66
N VAL A 52 6.17 8.16 16.38
CA VAL A 52 5.31 6.99 16.14
C VAL A 52 3.98 7.09 16.89
N LEU A 53 3.96 7.72 18.07
CA LEU A 53 2.77 7.85 18.91
C LEU A 53 1.81 8.95 18.43
N THR A 54 2.31 10.01 17.79
CA THR A 54 1.48 11.07 17.20
C THR A 54 0.60 10.60 16.04
N PRO A 55 1.04 9.73 15.10
CA PRO A 55 0.17 9.21 14.04
C PRO A 55 -0.76 8.09 14.49
N MET A 56 -0.38 7.25 15.47
CA MET A 56 -1.21 6.15 16.03
C MET A 56 -2.70 6.47 16.28
N PRO A 57 -3.08 7.58 16.91
CA PRO A 57 -4.48 7.99 17.10
C PRO A 57 -5.20 8.28 15.78
N CYS A 58 -4.53 8.93 14.83
CA CYS A 58 -5.03 9.13 13.46
C CYS A 58 -5.19 7.80 12.71
N LEU A 59 -4.29 6.82 12.96
CA LEU A 59 -4.38 5.47 12.43
C LEU A 59 -5.61 4.72 12.95
N VAL A 60 -5.87 4.80 14.27
CA VAL A 60 -7.03 4.15 14.90
C VAL A 60 -8.34 4.75 14.39
N LEU A 61 -8.42 6.08 14.25
CA LEU A 61 -9.61 6.75 13.72
C LEU A 61 -9.84 6.44 12.24
N SER A 62 -8.77 6.43 11.43
CA SER A 62 -8.85 6.06 10.01
C SER A 62 -9.31 4.61 9.82
N PHE A 63 -8.80 3.69 10.64
CA PHE A 63 -9.22 2.30 10.63
C PHE A 63 -10.67 2.12 11.11
N LEU A 64 -11.12 2.86 12.13
CA LEU A 64 -12.49 2.74 12.63
C LEU A 64 -13.52 3.25 11.61
N GLN A 65 -13.23 4.38 10.95
CA GLN A 65 -14.16 4.99 10.00
C GLN A 65 -14.15 4.29 8.64
N ASN A 66 -12.99 3.81 8.18
CA ASN A 66 -12.81 3.26 6.83
C ASN A 66 -12.45 1.77 6.83
N GLY A 67 -12.59 1.07 7.96
CA GLY A 67 -12.22 -0.33 8.09
C GLY A 67 -12.94 -1.25 7.11
N VAL A 68 -14.20 -0.97 6.79
CA VAL A 68 -14.96 -1.71 5.77
C VAL A 68 -14.36 -1.53 4.37
N PHE A 69 -13.87 -0.33 4.05
CA PHE A 69 -13.20 -0.06 2.77
C PHE A 69 -11.89 -0.84 2.67
N PHE A 70 -11.05 -0.79 3.71
CA PHE A 70 -9.79 -1.54 3.73
C PHE A 70 -10.00 -3.06 3.72
N ALA A 71 -10.99 -3.57 4.47
CA ALA A 71 -11.32 -4.99 4.47
C ALA A 71 -11.82 -5.46 3.09
N ARG A 72 -12.72 -4.70 2.46
CA ARG A 72 -13.19 -5.00 1.09
C ARG A 72 -12.06 -4.98 0.09
N ALA A 73 -11.21 -3.95 0.12
CA ALA A 73 -10.05 -3.84 -0.76
C ALA A 73 -9.07 -4.99 -0.55
N TRP A 74 -8.81 -5.37 0.70
CA TRP A 74 -7.96 -6.53 1.03
C TRP A 74 -8.50 -7.84 0.44
N VAL A 75 -9.80 -8.11 0.60
CA VAL A 75 -10.44 -9.31 0.01
C VAL A 75 -10.29 -9.32 -1.51
N ILE A 76 -10.57 -8.19 -2.17
CA ILE A 76 -10.44 -8.08 -3.63
C ILE A 76 -9.01 -8.34 -4.08
N LEU A 77 -8.01 -7.76 -3.40
CA LEU A 77 -6.59 -7.98 -3.70
C LEU A 77 -6.17 -9.44 -3.49
N CYS A 78 -6.68 -10.10 -2.44
CA CYS A 78 -6.45 -11.53 -2.22
C CYS A 78 -7.00 -12.40 -3.37
N PHE A 79 -8.20 -12.10 -3.85
CA PHE A 79 -8.77 -12.82 -5.01
C PHE A 79 -8.00 -12.52 -6.29
N MET A 80 -7.66 -11.25 -6.53
CA MET A 80 -6.89 -10.83 -7.68
C MET A 80 -5.51 -11.51 -7.72
N GLY A 81 -4.77 -11.51 -6.61
CA GLY A 81 -3.45 -12.14 -6.52
C GLY A 81 -3.49 -13.64 -6.74
N ALA A 82 -4.50 -14.32 -6.17
CA ALA A 82 -4.68 -15.76 -6.37
C ALA A 82 -4.97 -16.06 -7.84
N SER A 83 -5.87 -15.29 -8.48
CA SER A 83 -6.21 -15.46 -9.89
C SER A 83 -5.01 -15.18 -10.82
N ALA A 84 -4.19 -14.17 -10.51
CA ALA A 84 -2.99 -13.85 -11.27
C ALA A 84 -1.95 -14.97 -11.17
N LEU A 85 -1.69 -15.47 -9.97
CA LEU A 85 -0.77 -16.59 -9.73
C LEU A 85 -1.23 -17.88 -10.40
N VAL A 86 -2.54 -18.16 -10.41
CA VAL A 86 -3.11 -19.29 -11.15
C VAL A 86 -2.90 -19.13 -12.66
N GLN A 87 -3.15 -17.94 -13.21
CA GLN A 87 -2.89 -17.66 -14.62
C GLN A 87 -1.41 -17.83 -14.98
N MET A 88 -0.50 -17.35 -14.13
CA MET A 88 0.95 -17.53 -14.31
C MET A 88 1.35 -19.00 -14.25
N GLY A 89 0.74 -19.79 -13.35
CA GLY A 89 0.96 -21.23 -13.26
C GLY A 89 0.49 -22.00 -14.51
N HIS A 90 -0.66 -21.63 -15.08
CA HIS A 90 -1.11 -22.20 -16.36
C HIS A 90 -0.21 -21.80 -17.54
N GLY A 91 0.32 -20.57 -17.52
CA GLY A 91 1.23 -20.06 -18.54
C GLY A 91 2.66 -20.65 -18.48
N ALA A 92 3.01 -21.33 -17.39
CA ALA A 92 4.28 -22.01 -17.20
C ALA A 92 4.02 -23.41 -16.59
N PRO A 93 3.50 -24.39 -17.37
CA PRO A 93 3.07 -25.69 -16.85
C PRO A 93 4.22 -26.52 -16.23
N ARG A 94 5.47 -26.19 -16.53
CA ARG A 94 6.66 -26.77 -15.88
C ARG A 94 6.84 -26.29 -14.44
N LEU A 95 6.24 -25.17 -14.07
CA LEU A 95 6.30 -24.58 -12.74
C LEU A 95 5.05 -24.98 -11.94
N GLN A 96 5.13 -26.14 -11.26
CA GLN A 96 4.05 -26.60 -10.39
C GLN A 96 3.98 -25.75 -9.11
N LEU A 97 3.19 -24.68 -9.16
CA LEU A 97 2.85 -23.89 -7.96
C LEU A 97 1.87 -24.66 -7.09
N THR A 98 2.23 -24.83 -5.82
CA THR A 98 1.33 -25.47 -4.86
C THR A 98 0.20 -24.51 -4.50
N ARG A 99 -1.04 -25.01 -4.35
CA ARG A 99 -2.21 -24.19 -3.95
C ARG A 99 -1.97 -23.39 -2.66
N PHE A 100 -1.20 -23.97 -1.73
CA PHE A 100 -0.74 -23.29 -0.52
C PHE A 100 0.18 -22.10 -0.80
N GLN A 101 1.15 -22.25 -1.72
CA GLN A 101 2.04 -21.17 -2.11
C GLN A 101 1.25 -20.03 -2.77
N ILE A 102 0.30 -20.36 -3.65
CA ILE A 102 -0.54 -19.37 -4.32
C ILE A 102 -1.34 -18.55 -3.29
N THR A 103 -1.98 -19.24 -2.35
CA THR A 103 -2.81 -18.60 -1.32
C THR A 103 -1.96 -17.73 -0.40
N TRP A 104 -0.80 -18.25 0.03
CA TRP A 104 0.10 -17.53 0.93
C TRP A 104 0.69 -16.28 0.29
N VAL A 105 1.18 -16.38 -0.96
CA VAL A 105 1.74 -15.24 -1.69
C VAL A 105 0.68 -14.18 -1.94
N SER A 106 -0.55 -14.57 -2.25
CA SER A 106 -1.65 -13.62 -2.45
C SER A 106 -2.01 -12.85 -1.17
N ILE A 107 -2.13 -13.54 -0.04
CA ILE A 107 -2.39 -12.91 1.27
C ILE A 107 -1.25 -11.95 1.63
N LEU A 108 0.00 -12.37 1.42
CA LEU A 108 1.18 -11.57 1.72
C LEU A 108 1.24 -10.31 0.84
N ALA A 109 0.96 -10.42 -0.46
CA ALA A 109 0.90 -9.28 -1.37
C ALA A 109 -0.23 -8.31 -1.03
N ALA A 110 -1.44 -8.83 -0.72
CA ALA A 110 -2.59 -8.02 -0.35
C ALA A 110 -2.36 -7.28 0.97
N THR A 111 -1.82 -7.94 1.98
CA THR A 111 -1.49 -7.32 3.27
C THR A 111 -0.42 -6.24 3.12
N ALA A 112 0.68 -6.51 2.40
CA ALA A 112 1.72 -5.52 2.15
C ALA A 112 1.17 -4.26 1.43
N SER A 113 0.29 -4.45 0.46
CA SER A 113 -0.29 -3.34 -0.31
C SER A 113 -1.25 -2.51 0.54
N ILE A 114 -2.10 -3.15 1.35
CA ILE A 114 -3.01 -2.44 2.26
C ILE A 114 -2.23 -1.69 3.34
N LEU A 115 -1.18 -2.28 3.90
CA LEU A 115 -0.31 -1.60 4.87
C LEU A 115 0.38 -0.39 4.25
N PHE A 116 0.82 -0.48 3.00
CA PHE A 116 1.41 0.64 2.28
C PHE A 116 0.40 1.78 2.05
N ILE A 117 -0.79 1.48 1.55
CA ILE A 117 -1.86 2.48 1.37
C ILE A 117 -2.25 3.09 2.72
N PHE A 118 -2.37 2.27 3.76
CA PHE A 118 -2.72 2.72 5.10
C PHE A 118 -1.67 3.69 5.65
N GLY A 119 -0.38 3.39 5.46
CA GLY A 119 0.72 4.30 5.81
C GLY A 119 0.65 5.62 5.05
N LEU A 120 0.37 5.57 3.75
CA LEU A 120 0.20 6.78 2.94
C LEU A 120 -1.01 7.62 3.39
N CYS A 121 -2.14 6.98 3.69
CA CYS A 121 -3.31 7.64 4.25
C CYS A 121 -3.07 8.26 5.63
N ALA A 122 -2.07 7.78 6.38
CA ALA A 122 -1.68 8.38 7.66
C ALA A 122 -0.81 9.63 7.47
N LEU A 123 -0.03 9.67 6.40
CA LEU A 123 0.88 10.75 6.04
C LEU A 123 0.21 11.85 5.21
N THR A 124 -0.89 11.53 4.53
CA THR A 124 -1.61 12.41 3.59
C THR A 124 -3.05 12.61 4.03
N VAL A 125 -3.71 13.66 3.52
CA VAL A 125 -5.14 13.90 3.80
C VAL A 125 -5.97 12.81 3.13
N PHE A 126 -6.74 12.07 3.93
CA PHE A 126 -7.70 11.07 3.46
C PHE A 126 -8.86 11.74 2.72
N PRO A 127 -9.42 11.19 1.60
CA PRO A 127 -9.10 9.94 0.89
C PRO A 127 -8.18 10.10 -0.33
N LEU A 128 -7.45 9.02 -0.68
CA LEU A 128 -6.56 8.99 -1.85
C LEU A 128 -7.36 8.78 -3.16
N PRO A 129 -7.35 9.72 -4.12
CA PRO A 129 -8.14 9.63 -5.35
C PRO A 129 -7.72 8.46 -6.27
N PHE A 130 -6.49 7.96 -6.11
CA PHE A 130 -5.92 6.86 -6.91
C PHE A 130 -5.40 5.71 -6.04
N GLY A 131 -6.09 5.39 -4.93
CA GLY A 131 -5.65 4.38 -3.97
C GLY A 131 -5.30 3.02 -4.59
N LEU A 132 -6.08 2.55 -5.58
CA LEU A 132 -5.81 1.29 -6.29
C LEU A 132 -4.56 1.37 -7.20
N LEU A 133 -4.35 2.52 -7.85
CA LEU A 133 -3.18 2.76 -8.69
C LEU A 133 -1.90 2.81 -7.84
N ILE A 134 -2.01 3.36 -6.63
CA ILE A 134 -0.91 3.44 -5.68
C ILE A 134 -0.69 2.11 -4.95
N ALA A 135 -1.73 1.27 -4.84
CA ALA A 135 -1.65 -0.10 -4.33
C ALA A 135 -0.95 -1.06 -5.31
N GLY A 136 -1.02 -0.79 -6.61
CA GLY A 136 -0.52 -1.67 -7.66
C GLY A 136 0.99 -1.98 -7.55
N PRO A 137 1.88 -0.98 -7.41
CA PRO A 137 3.32 -1.21 -7.37
C PRO A 137 3.78 -2.13 -6.23
N PRO A 138 3.41 -1.92 -4.95
CA PRO A 138 3.80 -2.84 -3.89
C PRO A 138 3.22 -4.25 -4.10
N PHE A 139 2.00 -4.36 -4.63
CA PHE A 139 1.37 -5.64 -4.93
C PHE A 139 2.16 -6.45 -5.97
N VAL A 140 2.53 -5.80 -7.08
CA VAL A 140 3.30 -6.41 -8.17
C VAL A 140 4.70 -6.78 -7.72
N ILE A 141 5.37 -5.91 -6.97
CA ILE A 141 6.74 -6.16 -6.46
C ILE A 141 6.75 -7.39 -5.55
N VAL A 142 5.79 -7.49 -4.62
CA VAL A 142 5.73 -8.64 -3.71
C VAL A 142 5.44 -9.93 -4.47
N ILE A 143 4.47 -9.94 -5.39
CA ILE A 143 4.19 -11.11 -6.22
C ILE A 143 5.42 -11.49 -7.05
N ALA A 144 6.10 -10.53 -7.67
CA ALA A 144 7.29 -10.79 -8.47
C ALA A 144 8.44 -11.37 -7.62
N ILE A 145 8.70 -10.84 -6.43
CA ILE A 145 9.74 -11.34 -5.52
C ILE A 145 9.40 -12.76 -5.04
N CYS A 146 8.17 -12.99 -4.60
CA CYS A 146 7.75 -14.32 -4.14
C CYS A 146 7.79 -15.34 -5.28
N PHE A 147 7.30 -14.97 -6.47
CA PHE A 147 7.30 -15.82 -7.64
C PHE A 147 8.72 -16.17 -8.10
N THR A 148 9.61 -15.18 -8.19
CA THR A 148 11.02 -15.38 -8.55
C THR A 148 11.77 -16.23 -7.53
N ASN A 149 11.51 -16.07 -6.23
CA ASN A 149 12.10 -16.91 -5.19
C ASN A 149 11.62 -18.38 -5.29
N ILE A 150 10.32 -18.60 -5.53
CA ILE A 150 9.76 -19.95 -5.72
C ILE A 150 10.36 -20.60 -6.97
N SER A 151 10.31 -19.91 -8.12
CA SER A 151 10.95 -20.40 -9.36
C SER A 151 12.47 -20.50 -9.24
N GLY A 152 13.04 -19.76 -8.29
CA GLY A 152 14.48 -19.68 -8.02
C GLY A 152 15.09 -20.99 -7.52
N THR A 153 14.26 -21.88 -7.00
CA THR A 153 14.68 -23.24 -6.68
C THR A 153 14.62 -24.16 -7.89
N GLN A 154 13.66 -23.95 -8.78
CA GLN A 154 13.38 -24.83 -9.94
C GLN A 154 14.29 -24.55 -11.14
N TRP A 155 14.63 -23.30 -11.42
CA TRP A 155 15.50 -22.93 -12.54
C TRP A 155 16.96 -23.39 -12.38
N ARG A 156 17.37 -23.77 -11.16
CA ARG A 156 18.69 -24.36 -10.87
C ARG A 156 18.76 -25.79 -11.39
N ASN A 157 17.59 -26.43 -11.53
CA ASN A 157 17.46 -27.78 -12.04
C ASN A 157 17.17 -27.79 -13.55
N ASP A 158 16.39 -26.82 -14.07
CA ASP A 158 16.08 -26.71 -15.50
C ASP A 158 16.07 -25.24 -15.98
N PRO A 159 17.06 -24.81 -16.80
CA PRO A 159 17.15 -23.42 -17.28
C PRO A 159 16.02 -23.03 -18.25
N SER A 160 15.32 -23.98 -18.85
CA SER A 160 14.19 -23.68 -19.76
C SER A 160 13.01 -23.05 -19.01
N THR A 161 12.82 -23.39 -17.73
CA THR A 161 11.75 -22.84 -16.86
C THR A 161 11.91 -21.33 -16.64
N LEU A 162 13.14 -20.80 -16.70
CA LEU A 162 13.41 -19.36 -16.55
C LEU A 162 12.78 -18.56 -17.69
N VAL A 163 12.83 -19.07 -18.91
CA VAL A 163 12.30 -18.38 -20.11
C VAL A 163 10.79 -18.23 -19.99
N ASP A 164 10.10 -19.30 -19.58
CA ASP A 164 8.65 -19.28 -19.37
C ASP A 164 8.27 -18.31 -18.24
N VAL A 165 8.98 -18.36 -17.11
CA VAL A 165 8.79 -17.44 -15.97
C VAL A 165 8.99 -15.98 -16.39
N LYS A 166 10.06 -15.68 -17.13
CA LYS A 166 10.35 -14.32 -17.61
C LYS A 166 9.24 -13.83 -18.53
N ARG A 167 8.77 -14.68 -19.45
CA ARG A 167 7.66 -14.34 -20.36
C ARG A 167 6.38 -14.02 -19.58
N GLN A 168 6.02 -14.85 -18.61
CA GLN A 168 4.83 -14.62 -17.77
C GLN A 168 4.97 -13.34 -16.92
N LEU A 169 6.16 -13.09 -16.37
CA LEU A 169 6.42 -11.88 -15.60
C LEU A 169 6.32 -10.61 -16.46
N VAL A 170 6.80 -10.65 -17.70
CA VAL A 170 6.65 -9.52 -18.65
C VAL A 170 5.17 -9.29 -18.96
N VAL A 171 4.40 -10.34 -19.27
CA VAL A 171 2.96 -10.22 -19.55
C VAL A 171 2.23 -9.62 -18.34
N TYR A 172 2.52 -10.10 -17.14
CA TYR A 172 1.94 -9.59 -15.91
C TYR A 172 2.28 -8.11 -15.66
N ASN A 173 3.55 -7.73 -15.83
CA ASN A 173 3.97 -6.33 -15.70
C ASN A 173 3.26 -5.43 -16.73
N CYS A 174 3.14 -5.87 -17.98
CA CYS A 174 2.38 -5.14 -19.00
C CYS A 174 0.92 -4.95 -18.58
N GLN A 175 0.25 -6.01 -18.13
CA GLN A 175 -1.14 -5.94 -17.65
C GLN A 175 -1.30 -4.96 -16.50
N THR A 176 -0.36 -4.94 -15.56
CA THR A 176 -0.40 -4.02 -14.41
C THR A 176 -0.05 -2.59 -14.76
N THR A 177 0.71 -2.36 -15.84
CA THR A 177 1.12 -1.02 -16.31
C THR A 177 0.05 -0.36 -17.18
N LEU A 178 -0.78 -1.12 -17.89
CA LEU A 178 -1.88 -0.60 -18.72
C LEU A 178 -2.83 0.36 -17.97
N PRO A 179 -3.26 0.06 -16.72
CA PRO A 179 -4.03 0.99 -15.89
C PRO A 179 -3.35 2.32 -15.58
N PHE A 180 -2.01 2.41 -15.66
CA PHE A 180 -1.26 3.65 -15.49
C PHE A 180 -1.11 4.42 -16.80
N VAL A 181 -0.87 3.68 -17.89
CA VAL A 181 -0.70 4.26 -19.23
C VAL A 181 -1.99 4.92 -19.71
N TYR A 182 -3.15 4.32 -19.41
CA TYR A 182 -4.44 4.83 -19.89
C TYR A 182 -4.79 6.24 -19.36
N PRO A 183 -4.71 6.53 -18.04
CA PRO A 183 -4.87 7.90 -17.53
C PRO A 183 -3.84 8.88 -18.07
N LEU A 184 -2.57 8.48 -18.20
CA LEU A 184 -1.52 9.32 -18.78
C LEU A 184 -1.79 9.64 -20.26
N TYR A 185 -2.27 8.65 -21.01
CA TYR A 185 -2.69 8.81 -22.39
C TYR A 185 -3.86 9.79 -22.53
N ILE A 186 -4.89 9.66 -21.68
CA ILE A 186 -6.02 10.60 -21.65
C ILE A 186 -5.56 12.01 -21.28
N LEU A 187 -4.68 12.16 -20.28
CA LEU A 187 -4.13 13.46 -19.91
C LEU A 187 -3.37 14.10 -21.07
N GLY A 188 -2.55 13.32 -21.77
CA GLY A 188 -1.86 13.76 -22.99
C GLY A 188 -2.84 14.17 -24.09
N PHE A 189 -3.87 13.36 -24.33
CA PHE A 189 -4.90 13.64 -25.33
C PHE A 189 -5.69 14.92 -25.02
N VAL A 190 -6.12 15.11 -23.77
CA VAL A 190 -6.88 16.31 -23.34
C VAL A 190 -6.01 17.57 -23.31
N SER A 191 -4.70 17.44 -23.12
CA SER A 191 -3.76 18.57 -23.13
C SER A 191 -3.41 19.07 -24.53
N LEU A 192 -3.67 18.28 -25.57
CA LEU A 192 -3.45 18.64 -26.97
C LEU A 192 -4.72 19.24 -27.58
N THR A 193 -4.58 20.19 -28.52
CA THR A 193 -5.72 20.78 -29.25
C THR A 193 -5.56 20.61 -30.77
N GLY A 194 -6.68 20.36 -31.45
CA GLY A 194 -6.75 20.34 -32.92
C GLY A 194 -6.05 19.15 -33.58
N MET A 195 -5.31 19.40 -34.67
CA MET A 195 -4.66 18.36 -35.50
C MET A 195 -3.67 17.46 -34.74
N HIS A 196 -3.11 17.95 -33.63
CA HIS A 196 -2.19 17.17 -32.80
C HIS A 196 -2.90 16.03 -32.05
N GLN A 197 -4.18 16.17 -31.70
CA GLN A 197 -4.97 15.06 -31.14
C GLN A 197 -5.21 13.96 -32.19
N VAL A 198 -5.48 14.35 -33.43
CA VAL A 198 -5.73 13.42 -34.55
C VAL A 198 -4.47 12.64 -34.91
N VAL A 199 -3.31 13.29 -34.96
CA VAL A 199 -2.01 12.63 -35.19
C VAL A 199 -1.62 11.70 -34.03
N PHE A 200 -1.99 12.04 -32.79
CA PHE A 200 -1.70 11.21 -31.61
C PHE A 200 -2.52 9.91 -31.55
N VAL A 201 -3.73 9.90 -32.12
CA VAL A 201 -4.61 8.71 -32.21
C VAL A 201 -4.36 7.90 -33.48
N ALA A 202 -3.92 8.54 -34.57
CA ALA A 202 -3.69 7.92 -35.88
C ALA A 202 -2.94 6.56 -35.85
N PRO A 203 -1.84 6.36 -35.09
CA PRO A 203 -1.16 5.06 -35.05
C PRO A 203 -1.97 3.94 -34.38
N CYS A 204 -2.99 4.24 -33.57
CA CYS A 204 -3.89 3.24 -32.98
C CYS A 204 -5.03 2.81 -33.91
N THR A 205 -5.39 3.62 -34.90
CA THR A 205 -6.51 3.34 -35.83
C THR A 205 -6.14 2.52 -37.06
N CYS A 206 -4.85 2.35 -37.37
CA CYS A 206 -4.39 1.63 -38.56
C CYS A 206 -4.00 0.16 -38.32
N ARG A 207 -4.60 -0.51 -37.33
CA ARG A 207 -4.36 -1.94 -37.08
C ARG A 207 -5.65 -2.74 -36.99
#